data_AF-A0A1M7M8E2-F1
#
_entry.id   AF-A0A1M7M8E2-F1
#
_cell.length_a   1.000
_cell.length_b   1.000
_cell.length_c   1.000
_cell.angle_alpha   90.00
_cell.angle_beta   90.00
_cell.angle_gamma   90.00
#
_symmetry.space_group_name_H-M   'P 1'
#
loop_
_entity.id
_entity.type
_entity.pdbx_description
1 polymer ?
#
loop_
_entity_poly.entity_id
_entity_poly.type
_entity_poly.pdbx_seq_one_letter_code
_entity_poly.pdbx_strand_id
1 'polypeptide(L)'
;MKKLLLLFMVVFCSCQSDKKENSSPKLQSNPEENIPLQPYFTDIKINDVKLGEPTFGEWLDTHKEKGQSFKQFLRTPHIVPSKEENVIYLKPIGKFDSLQVRQIELVRQYLQVFFQLETKVLENVSNDIIPNKARRIGDVGQEQFLAGYILTDVLKEEKTHKGIALMAITEKDLYPKPEWNYVFGLASYRDKIAVSSIYRMQQEADFNLCLDRLLKICSHEIGHMFGLHHCINANCVMNGTNSMPETDRHSIRLCSLCQRKLNSGFKYDNKKRLVELEKYFQENNLTEGIGLMKKDLKSVQ
;
A
#
# COMPACT_ATOMS: atom_id res chain seq x y z
N MET A 1 20.73 -15.76 -58.53
CA MET A 1 20.10 -15.11 -57.36
C MET A 1 19.45 -16.20 -56.51
N LYS A 2 19.94 -16.35 -55.28
CA LYS A 2 19.57 -17.39 -54.32
C LYS A 2 18.15 -17.13 -53.78
N LYS A 3 17.31 -18.17 -53.70
CA LYS A 3 16.30 -18.27 -52.63
C LYS A 3 16.49 -19.61 -51.94
N LEU A 4 16.84 -19.47 -50.67
CA LEU A 4 17.28 -20.50 -49.75
C LEU A 4 16.02 -21.12 -49.11
N LEU A 5 15.77 -22.40 -49.39
CA LEU A 5 14.80 -23.20 -48.64
C LEU A 5 15.60 -23.90 -47.53
N LEU A 6 15.51 -23.43 -46.29
CA LEU A 6 16.07 -24.14 -45.14
C LEU A 6 14.93 -24.86 -44.40
N LEU A 7 14.82 -26.15 -44.69
CA LEU A 7 14.27 -27.14 -43.77
C LEU A 7 15.38 -27.43 -42.74
N PHE A 8 15.12 -27.30 -41.44
CA PHE A 8 16.00 -27.91 -40.44
C PHE A 8 15.19 -28.74 -39.45
N MET A 9 15.49 -30.03 -39.49
CA MET A 9 15.05 -31.07 -38.57
C MET A 9 15.51 -30.78 -37.15
N VAL A 10 14.62 -31.13 -36.21
CA VAL A 10 14.89 -31.29 -34.79
C VAL A 10 15.91 -32.42 -34.58
N VAL A 11 16.99 -32.14 -33.85
CA VAL A 11 17.87 -33.17 -33.28
C VAL A 11 17.85 -33.02 -31.76
N PHE A 12 17.24 -33.99 -31.08
CA PHE A 12 17.38 -34.21 -29.64
C PHE A 12 18.80 -34.71 -29.37
N CYS A 13 19.58 -33.97 -28.58
CA CYS A 13 20.83 -34.46 -28.03
C CYS A 13 20.71 -34.53 -26.50
N SER A 14 20.44 -35.74 -26.02
CA SER A 14 20.62 -36.12 -24.62
C SER A 14 22.11 -36.16 -24.30
N CYS A 15 22.53 -35.44 -23.27
CA CYS A 15 23.76 -35.75 -22.54
C CYS A 15 23.48 -35.65 -21.04
N GLN A 16 23.35 -36.82 -20.41
CA GLN A 16 23.64 -36.99 -18.99
C GLN A 16 25.16 -36.88 -18.81
N SER A 17 25.58 -36.13 -17.79
CA SER A 17 26.95 -36.21 -17.27
C SER A 17 26.90 -36.20 -15.76
N ASP A 18 27.71 -37.09 -15.19
CA ASP A 18 27.64 -37.65 -13.85
C ASP A 18 27.83 -36.67 -12.69
N LYS A 19 27.22 -37.09 -11.57
CA LYS A 19 27.39 -36.52 -10.22
C LYS A 19 28.85 -36.61 -9.77
N LYS A 20 29.37 -35.49 -9.26
CA LYS A 20 30.41 -35.47 -8.23
C LYS A 20 29.97 -34.55 -7.10
N GLU A 21 29.74 -35.16 -5.93
CA GLU A 21 29.71 -34.48 -4.64
C GLU A 21 31.07 -33.80 -4.39
N ASN A 22 31.05 -32.53 -3.95
CA ASN A 22 31.96 -32.09 -2.89
C ASN A 22 31.63 -30.70 -2.34
N SER A 23 31.65 -30.67 -1.00
CA SER A 23 31.83 -29.54 -0.08
C SER A 23 30.88 -28.33 -0.16
N SER A 24 30.01 -28.27 0.84
CA SER A 24 29.28 -27.09 1.32
C SER A 24 30.17 -25.83 1.38
N PRO A 25 29.74 -24.67 0.85
CA PRO A 25 30.44 -23.42 1.10
C PRO A 25 30.21 -23.03 2.56
N LYS A 26 31.31 -22.86 3.31
CA LYS A 26 31.28 -22.22 4.63
C LYS A 26 30.55 -20.88 4.51
N LEU A 27 29.52 -20.71 5.34
CA LEU A 27 28.79 -19.47 5.54
C LEU A 27 29.80 -18.39 6.00
N GLN A 28 30.34 -17.62 5.06
CA GLN A 28 31.10 -16.43 5.40
C GLN A 28 30.11 -15.40 5.93
N SER A 29 30.31 -14.97 7.17
CA SER A 29 29.54 -13.91 7.81
C SER A 29 29.57 -12.67 6.93
N ASN A 30 28.38 -12.27 6.47
CA ASN A 30 28.24 -11.12 5.59
C ASN A 30 28.48 -9.84 6.41
N PRO A 31 29.27 -8.86 5.93
CA PRO A 31 29.49 -7.57 6.61
C PRO A 31 28.23 -6.67 6.71
N GLU A 32 27.03 -7.25 6.58
CA GLU A 32 25.75 -6.63 6.29
C GLU A 32 24.93 -6.23 7.52
N GLU A 33 25.40 -6.54 8.73
CA GLU A 33 24.69 -6.40 10.01
C GLU A 33 24.75 -5.00 10.67
N ASN A 34 25.48 -4.04 10.13
CA ASN A 34 25.90 -2.84 10.88
C ASN A 34 25.01 -1.58 10.76
N ILE A 35 23.68 -1.68 10.68
CA ILE A 35 22.81 -0.55 11.04
C ILE A 35 22.02 -0.92 12.30
N PRO A 36 22.36 -0.33 13.47
CA PRO A 36 21.71 -0.65 14.73
C PRO A 36 20.19 -0.49 14.64
N LEU A 37 19.46 -1.50 15.10
CA LEU A 37 18.02 -1.39 15.30
C LEU A 37 17.80 -0.48 16.50
N GLN A 38 17.12 0.67 16.30
CA GLN A 38 16.81 1.56 17.41
C GLN A 38 15.95 0.79 18.43
N PRO A 39 16.13 1.02 19.76
CA PRO A 39 15.43 0.27 20.81
C PRO A 39 13.93 0.10 20.54
N TYR A 40 13.25 1.21 20.21
CA TYR A 40 11.82 1.20 19.86
C TYR A 40 11.42 0.12 18.84
N PHE A 41 12.15 -0.01 17.72
CA PHE A 41 11.80 -0.99 16.68
C PHE A 41 12.10 -2.43 17.10
N THR A 42 13.08 -2.63 17.99
CA THR A 42 13.34 -3.94 18.62
C THR A 42 12.17 -4.33 19.52
N ASP A 43 11.70 -3.38 20.33
CA ASP A 43 10.67 -3.62 21.34
C ASP A 43 9.32 -3.98 20.72
N ILE A 44 8.91 -3.26 19.67
CA ILE A 44 7.64 -3.56 18.97
C ILE A 44 7.72 -4.75 18.02
N LYS A 45 8.93 -5.24 17.68
CA LYS A 45 9.10 -6.39 16.78
C LYS A 45 8.52 -7.68 17.39
N ILE A 46 8.51 -7.80 18.72
CA ILE A 46 7.86 -8.93 19.42
C ILE A 46 6.36 -9.05 19.10
N ASN A 47 5.75 -7.95 18.65
CA ASN A 47 4.34 -7.89 18.31
C ASN A 47 4.06 -8.12 16.82
N ASP A 48 5.08 -8.26 15.98
CA ASP A 48 4.89 -8.60 14.57
C ASP A 48 4.27 -10.00 14.45
N VAL A 49 3.16 -10.08 13.72
CA VAL A 49 2.48 -11.35 13.42
C VAL A 49 3.03 -11.90 12.12
N LYS A 50 3.50 -13.15 12.11
CA LYS A 50 3.98 -13.80 10.89
C LYS A 50 2.82 -13.99 9.90
N LEU A 51 3.06 -13.78 8.61
CA LEU A 51 2.10 -14.16 7.58
C LEU A 51 1.91 -15.68 7.57
N GLY A 52 0.66 -16.11 7.39
CA GLY A 52 0.34 -17.51 7.12
C GLY A 52 0.81 -17.92 5.71
N GLU A 53 0.69 -19.21 5.42
CA GLU A 53 0.85 -19.69 4.04
C GLU A 53 -0.29 -19.13 3.17
N PRO A 54 -0.01 -18.61 1.97
CA PRO A 54 -1.04 -18.08 1.09
C PRO A 54 -2.06 -19.14 0.70
N THR A 55 -3.33 -18.77 0.73
CA THR A 55 -4.45 -19.59 0.25
C THR A 55 -4.75 -19.28 -1.22
N PHE A 56 -5.42 -20.22 -1.91
CA PHE A 56 -5.70 -20.09 -3.34
C PHE A 56 -6.44 -18.77 -3.66
N GLY A 57 -5.89 -18.00 -4.61
CA GLY A 57 -6.45 -16.72 -5.06
C GLY A 57 -6.01 -15.51 -4.23
N GLU A 58 -5.34 -15.67 -3.08
CA GLU A 58 -4.72 -14.57 -2.35
C GLU A 58 -3.57 -13.94 -3.15
N TRP A 59 -3.16 -12.74 -2.71
CA TRP A 59 -2.16 -11.96 -3.42
C TRP A 59 -0.86 -12.75 -3.59
N LEU A 60 -0.32 -13.32 -2.52
CA LEU A 60 0.96 -14.04 -2.55
C LEU A 60 0.89 -15.46 -3.15
N ASP A 61 -0.31 -16.02 -3.30
CA ASP A 61 -0.53 -17.25 -4.07
C ASP A 61 -0.26 -16.98 -5.56
N THR A 62 -0.86 -15.90 -6.06
CA THR A 62 -0.88 -15.52 -7.49
C THR A 62 0.29 -14.61 -7.90
N HIS A 63 0.90 -13.87 -6.97
CA HIS A 63 1.99 -12.93 -7.23
C HIS A 63 3.25 -13.32 -6.43
N LYS A 64 4.34 -13.62 -7.15
CA LYS A 64 5.63 -13.92 -6.52
C LYS A 64 6.40 -12.64 -6.25
N GLU A 65 6.49 -12.27 -4.98
CA GLU A 65 7.19 -11.08 -4.54
C GLU A 65 8.51 -11.39 -3.83
N LYS A 66 9.52 -10.56 -4.10
CA LYS A 66 10.82 -10.63 -3.42
C LYS A 66 10.82 -9.87 -2.08
N GLY A 67 9.77 -9.11 -1.81
CA GLY A 67 9.72 -8.15 -0.71
C GLY A 67 10.75 -7.03 -0.86
N GLN A 68 10.98 -6.32 0.24
CA GLN A 68 11.96 -5.24 0.31
C GLN A 68 12.64 -5.29 1.68
N SER A 69 13.96 -5.44 1.71
CA SER A 69 14.75 -5.35 2.94
C SER A 69 14.94 -3.89 3.37
N PHE A 70 15.39 -3.67 4.61
CA PHE A 70 15.72 -2.32 5.07
C PHE A 70 16.85 -1.66 4.25
N LYS A 71 17.89 -2.43 3.89
CA LYS A 71 19.00 -1.98 3.06
C LYS A 71 18.57 -1.64 1.63
N GLN A 72 17.63 -2.40 1.07
CA GLN A 72 17.05 -2.09 -0.24
C GLN A 72 16.25 -0.78 -0.18
N PHE A 73 15.42 -0.60 0.85
CA PHE A 73 14.69 0.65 1.06
C PHE A 73 15.61 1.87 1.08
N LEU A 74 16.72 1.82 1.84
CA LEU A 74 17.69 2.93 1.92
C LEU A 74 18.38 3.27 0.58
N ARG A 75 18.39 2.34 -0.39
CA ARG A 75 19.01 2.51 -1.71
C ARG A 75 18.02 2.92 -2.79
N THR A 76 16.72 2.76 -2.53
CA THR A 76 15.67 3.11 -3.48
C THR A 76 15.29 4.57 -3.28
N PRO A 77 15.31 5.40 -4.34
CA PRO A 77 14.78 6.75 -4.28
C PRO A 77 13.31 6.74 -3.84
N HIS A 78 12.99 7.56 -2.84
CA HIS A 78 11.63 7.73 -2.34
C HIS A 78 11.44 9.18 -1.90
N ILE A 79 10.19 9.61 -1.79
CA ILE A 79 9.88 10.99 -1.41
C ILE A 79 10.24 11.21 0.06
N VAL A 80 10.78 12.39 0.36
CA VAL A 80 11.14 12.82 1.72
C VAL A 80 10.53 14.20 1.94
N PRO A 81 9.72 14.41 3.01
CA PRO A 81 9.20 15.72 3.37
C PRO A 81 10.30 16.76 3.54
N SER A 82 10.08 17.93 2.96
CA SER A 82 10.93 19.12 3.06
C SER A 82 10.15 20.31 3.62
N LYS A 83 10.73 21.52 3.65
CA LYS A 83 9.96 22.72 4.03
C LYS A 83 9.00 23.15 2.92
N GLU A 84 9.31 22.75 1.69
CA GLU A 84 8.64 23.12 0.45
C GLU A 84 7.59 22.08 0.04
N GLU A 85 7.72 20.81 0.44
CA GLU A 85 6.78 19.72 0.16
C GLU A 85 6.56 18.88 1.44
N ASN A 86 5.45 19.08 2.15
CA ASN A 86 5.17 18.38 3.41
C ASN A 86 3.68 18.23 3.76
N VAL A 87 2.79 18.46 2.80
CA VAL A 87 1.34 18.32 2.98
C VAL A 87 0.82 17.14 2.16
N ILE A 88 0.05 16.26 2.80
CA ILE A 88 -0.71 15.21 2.12
C ILE A 88 -2.07 15.78 1.75
N TYR A 89 -2.48 15.65 0.49
CA TYR A 89 -3.78 16.08 0.02
C TYR A 89 -4.66 14.89 -0.35
N LEU A 90 -5.92 14.94 0.08
CA LEU A 90 -6.99 14.06 -0.36
C LEU A 90 -7.91 14.83 -1.31
N LYS A 91 -8.20 14.29 -2.49
CA LYS A 91 -9.10 14.87 -3.49
C LYS A 91 -10.33 13.99 -3.67
N PRO A 92 -11.48 14.34 -3.08
CA PRO A 92 -12.72 13.64 -3.34
C PRO A 92 -13.13 13.84 -4.80
N ILE A 93 -13.45 12.74 -5.50
CA ILE A 93 -13.96 12.74 -6.88
C ILE A 93 -15.27 11.97 -6.91
N GLY A 94 -16.38 12.72 -6.94
CA GLY A 94 -17.70 12.22 -7.26
C GLY A 94 -18.80 12.71 -6.32
N LYS A 95 -19.76 11.83 -6.03
CA LYS A 95 -20.96 12.13 -5.23
C LYS A 95 -20.95 11.30 -3.96
N PHE A 96 -20.71 11.97 -2.84
CA PHE A 96 -20.61 11.34 -1.53
C PHE A 96 -21.85 11.64 -0.68
N ASP A 97 -22.37 10.62 0.00
CA ASP A 97 -23.36 10.83 1.06
C ASP A 97 -22.70 11.34 2.36
N SER A 98 -23.51 11.67 3.37
CA SER A 98 -23.01 12.23 4.63
C SER A 98 -22.10 11.28 5.42
N LEU A 99 -22.30 9.96 5.29
CA LEU A 99 -21.47 8.96 5.94
C LEU A 99 -20.12 8.86 5.22
N GLN A 100 -20.11 8.84 3.89
CA GLN A 100 -18.89 8.81 3.09
C GLN A 100 -18.05 10.10 3.27
N VAL A 101 -18.69 11.27 3.32
CA VAL A 101 -18.01 12.54 3.65
C VAL A 101 -17.36 12.46 5.04
N ARG A 102 -18.06 11.89 6.03
CA ARG A 102 -17.51 11.66 7.36
C ARG A 102 -16.32 10.69 7.32
N GLN A 103 -16.40 9.61 6.54
CA GLN A 103 -15.30 8.66 6.40
C GLN A 103 -14.05 9.32 5.78
N ILE A 104 -14.21 10.15 4.75
CA ILE A 104 -13.09 10.90 4.15
C ILE A 104 -12.40 11.79 5.19
N GLU A 105 -13.17 12.49 6.03
CA GLU A 105 -12.62 13.31 7.09
C GLU A 105 -11.90 12.48 8.18
N LEU A 106 -12.43 11.32 8.53
CA LEU A 106 -11.75 10.40 9.46
C LEU A 106 -10.46 9.82 8.85
N VAL A 107 -10.47 9.47 7.56
CA VAL A 107 -9.26 9.09 6.81
C VAL A 107 -8.23 10.22 6.85
N ARG A 108 -8.62 11.47 6.62
CA ARG A 108 -7.73 12.64 6.73
C ARG A 108 -7.07 12.73 8.11
N GLN A 109 -7.85 12.61 9.18
CA GLN A 109 -7.36 12.64 10.56
C GLN A 109 -6.38 11.51 10.86
N TYR A 110 -6.75 10.29 10.45
CA TYR A 110 -5.89 9.12 10.60
C TYR A 110 -4.56 9.28 9.87
N LEU A 111 -4.58 9.68 8.60
CA LEU A 111 -3.36 9.84 7.80
C LEU A 111 -2.44 10.91 8.36
N GLN A 112 -3.01 11.99 8.90
CA GLN A 112 -2.25 13.03 9.59
C GLN A 112 -1.49 12.47 10.79
N VAL A 113 -2.11 11.61 11.60
CA VAL A 113 -1.44 10.95 12.72
C VAL A 113 -0.45 9.89 12.23
N PHE A 114 -0.87 9.07 11.26
CA PHE A 114 -0.12 7.93 10.75
C PHE A 114 1.19 8.33 10.08
N PHE A 115 1.20 9.44 9.34
CA PHE A 115 2.41 9.97 8.70
C PHE A 115 3.02 11.14 9.49
N GLN A 116 2.34 11.68 10.51
CA GLN A 116 2.74 12.91 11.22
C GLN A 116 3.03 14.08 10.26
N LEU A 117 2.22 14.19 9.21
CA LEU A 117 2.27 15.25 8.21
C LEU A 117 0.90 15.92 8.12
N GLU A 118 0.90 17.24 7.88
CA GLU A 118 -0.34 17.97 7.68
C GLU A 118 -1.14 17.30 6.55
N THR A 119 -2.40 16.95 6.81
CA THR A 119 -3.26 16.31 5.81
C THR A 119 -4.53 17.12 5.60
N LYS A 120 -4.80 17.47 4.34
CA LYS A 120 -5.92 18.32 3.92
C LYS A 120 -6.82 17.59 2.93
N VAL A 121 -8.11 17.92 2.97
CA VAL A 121 -9.07 17.51 1.95
C VAL A 121 -9.28 18.72 1.03
N LEU A 122 -9.10 18.51 -0.27
CA LEU A 122 -9.39 19.48 -1.32
C LEU A 122 -10.91 19.53 -1.59
N GLU A 123 -11.33 20.51 -2.37
CA GLU A 123 -12.72 20.60 -2.83
C GLU A 123 -13.12 19.34 -3.59
N ASN A 124 -14.35 18.87 -3.33
CA ASN A 124 -14.93 17.76 -4.06
C ASN A 124 -15.21 18.18 -5.51
N VAL A 125 -14.90 17.28 -6.45
CA VAL A 125 -15.15 17.49 -7.88
C VAL A 125 -16.14 16.47 -8.42
N SER A 126 -16.95 16.87 -9.41
CA SER A 126 -17.92 15.98 -10.04
C SER A 126 -17.24 14.82 -10.76
N ASN A 127 -17.94 13.69 -10.88
CA ASN A 127 -17.54 12.57 -11.72
C ASN A 127 -17.28 12.98 -13.16
N ASP A 128 -17.91 14.05 -13.67
CA ASP A 128 -17.85 14.49 -15.07
C ASP A 128 -16.43 14.80 -15.58
N ILE A 129 -15.46 15.00 -14.68
CA ILE A 129 -14.04 15.11 -15.04
C ILE A 129 -13.48 13.81 -15.64
N ILE A 130 -14.13 12.68 -15.38
CA ILE A 130 -13.80 11.37 -15.95
C ILE A 130 -14.62 11.19 -17.23
N PRO A 131 -14.00 11.17 -18.43
CA PRO A 131 -14.72 11.04 -19.69
C PRO A 131 -15.19 9.61 -19.93
N ASN A 132 -16.17 9.42 -20.81
CA ASN A 132 -16.72 8.09 -21.14
C ASN A 132 -15.66 7.06 -21.57
N LYS A 133 -14.60 7.50 -22.27
CA LYS A 133 -13.47 6.61 -22.66
C LYS A 133 -12.70 6.02 -21.47
N ALA A 134 -12.80 6.63 -20.29
CA ALA A 134 -12.16 6.22 -19.05
C ALA A 134 -13.16 5.58 -18.07
N ARG A 135 -14.34 5.21 -18.55
CA ARG A 135 -15.41 4.56 -17.78
C ARG A 135 -15.78 3.22 -18.41
N ARG A 136 -16.28 2.30 -17.60
CA ARG A 136 -16.93 1.08 -18.07
C ARG A 136 -18.01 0.62 -17.09
N ILE A 137 -18.83 -0.33 -17.52
CA ILE A 137 -19.71 -1.10 -16.63
C ILE A 137 -19.00 -2.41 -16.32
N GLY A 138 -18.80 -2.69 -15.04
CA GLY A 138 -18.20 -3.94 -14.56
C GLY A 138 -19.19 -5.10 -14.54
N ASP A 139 -18.70 -6.29 -14.19
CA ASP A 139 -19.43 -7.55 -14.32
C ASP A 139 -20.71 -7.65 -13.47
N VAL A 140 -20.85 -6.79 -12.45
CA VAL A 140 -22.05 -6.73 -11.59
C VAL A 140 -22.90 -5.47 -11.84
N GLY A 141 -22.73 -4.84 -13.00
CA GLY A 141 -23.54 -3.68 -13.43
C GLY A 141 -23.11 -2.35 -12.81
N GLN A 142 -21.99 -2.32 -12.08
CA GLN A 142 -21.46 -1.12 -11.45
C GLN A 142 -20.60 -0.31 -12.40
N GLU A 143 -20.68 1.02 -12.30
CA GLU A 143 -19.77 1.90 -13.02
C GLU A 143 -18.36 1.85 -12.42
N GLN A 144 -17.36 1.69 -13.30
CA GLN A 144 -15.94 1.65 -12.94
C GLN A 144 -15.17 2.77 -13.66
N PHE A 145 -14.25 3.41 -12.93
CA PHE A 145 -13.30 4.39 -13.48
C PHE A 145 -11.93 3.78 -13.73
N LEU A 146 -11.29 4.19 -14.82
CA LEU A 146 -9.92 3.79 -15.13
C LEU A 146 -8.98 4.49 -14.15
N ALA A 147 -8.41 3.73 -13.21
CA ALA A 147 -7.55 4.27 -12.17
C ALA A 147 -6.36 5.04 -12.77
N GLY A 148 -5.76 4.51 -13.84
CA GLY A 148 -4.66 5.15 -14.56
C GLY A 148 -5.01 6.56 -15.06
N TYR A 149 -6.23 6.77 -15.58
CA TYR A 149 -6.68 8.09 -16.06
C TYR A 149 -6.78 9.09 -14.90
N ILE A 150 -7.30 8.68 -13.74
CA ILE A 150 -7.35 9.54 -12.56
C ILE A 150 -5.93 9.96 -12.16
N LEU A 151 -4.97 9.04 -12.18
CA LEU A 151 -3.59 9.39 -11.87
C LEU A 151 -3.02 10.38 -12.92
N THR A 152 -3.01 10.01 -14.19
CA THR A 152 -2.23 10.74 -15.21
C THR A 152 -2.90 12.00 -15.74
N ASP A 153 -4.23 12.03 -15.83
CA ASP A 153 -4.97 13.09 -16.51
C ASP A 153 -5.72 14.00 -15.52
N VAL A 154 -5.89 13.58 -14.26
CA VAL A 154 -6.54 14.38 -13.22
C VAL A 154 -5.54 14.82 -12.15
N LEU A 155 -4.89 13.89 -11.46
CA LEU A 155 -4.06 14.21 -10.31
C LEU A 155 -2.71 14.82 -10.69
N LYS A 156 -2.10 14.35 -11.78
CA LYS A 156 -0.79 14.87 -12.22
C LYS A 156 -0.83 16.34 -12.63
N GLU A 157 -1.97 16.80 -13.12
CA GLU A 157 -2.20 18.20 -13.53
C GLU A 157 -2.65 19.10 -12.37
N GLU A 158 -2.97 18.50 -11.21
CA GLU A 158 -3.42 19.23 -10.02
C GLU A 158 -2.25 19.93 -9.33
N LYS A 159 -2.40 21.25 -9.12
CA LYS A 159 -1.36 22.05 -8.47
C LYS A 159 -1.70 22.22 -6.99
N THR A 160 -0.92 21.56 -6.14
CA THR A 160 -1.07 21.68 -4.68
C THR A 160 0.08 22.49 -4.08
N HIS A 161 -0.25 23.46 -3.22
CA HIS A 161 0.77 24.18 -2.48
C HIS A 161 1.38 23.28 -1.41
N LYS A 162 2.71 23.10 -1.45
CA LYS A 162 3.47 22.21 -0.56
C LYS A 162 3.04 20.74 -0.56
N GLY A 163 2.36 20.28 -1.61
CA GLY A 163 1.94 18.89 -1.71
C GLY A 163 3.14 17.96 -1.83
N ILE A 164 3.26 17.00 -0.90
CA ILE A 164 4.20 15.89 -1.02
C ILE A 164 3.53 14.62 -1.56
N ALA A 165 2.23 14.47 -1.32
CA ALA A 165 1.43 13.34 -1.77
C ALA A 165 0.01 13.83 -2.09
N LEU A 166 -0.57 13.35 -3.17
CA LEU A 166 -1.94 13.65 -3.55
C LEU A 166 -2.71 12.37 -3.87
N MET A 167 -3.74 12.08 -3.08
CA MET A 167 -4.58 10.90 -3.25
C MET A 167 -6.00 11.31 -3.63
N ALA A 168 -6.52 10.79 -4.74
CA ALA A 168 -7.95 10.81 -5.00
C ALA A 168 -8.69 9.77 -4.13
N ILE A 169 -9.90 10.12 -3.68
CA ILE A 169 -10.86 9.17 -3.13
C ILE A 169 -12.13 9.28 -3.97
N THR A 170 -12.65 8.16 -4.47
CA THR A 170 -13.88 8.12 -5.27
C THR A 170 -14.89 7.11 -4.72
N GLU A 171 -16.19 7.40 -4.86
CA GLU A 171 -17.28 6.47 -4.55
C GLU A 171 -17.47 5.38 -5.62
N LYS A 172 -16.83 5.55 -6.79
CA LYS A 172 -16.93 4.63 -7.92
C LYS A 172 -15.88 3.54 -7.85
N ASP A 173 -16.22 2.38 -8.39
CA ASP A 173 -15.31 1.24 -8.45
C ASP A 173 -14.15 1.55 -9.41
N LEU A 174 -13.01 0.90 -9.24
CA LEU A 174 -11.79 1.18 -10.02
C LEU A 174 -11.34 -0.04 -10.79
N TYR A 175 -10.77 0.19 -11.97
CA TYR A 175 -10.05 -0.85 -12.72
C TYR A 175 -8.70 -0.32 -13.23
N PRO A 176 -7.64 -1.16 -13.27
CA PRO A 176 -6.32 -0.70 -13.65
C PRO A 176 -6.08 -0.75 -15.17
N LYS A 177 -6.70 -1.71 -15.86
CA LYS A 177 -6.56 -1.99 -17.30
C LYS A 177 -7.71 -2.87 -17.78
N PRO A 178 -8.02 -2.90 -19.10
CA PRO A 178 -9.20 -3.58 -19.63
C PRO A 178 -9.31 -5.05 -19.22
N GLU A 179 -8.19 -5.76 -19.10
CA GLU A 179 -8.15 -7.20 -18.84
C GLU A 179 -8.29 -7.57 -17.35
N TRP A 180 -8.38 -6.58 -16.46
CA TRP A 180 -8.42 -6.77 -15.01
C TRP A 180 -9.78 -6.38 -14.45
N ASN A 181 -10.25 -7.10 -13.43
CA ASN A 181 -11.60 -6.92 -12.89
C ASN A 181 -11.73 -5.60 -12.11
N TYR A 182 -10.86 -5.39 -11.11
CA TYR A 182 -10.86 -4.18 -10.30
C TYR A 182 -9.54 -4.00 -9.55
N VAL A 183 -9.37 -2.84 -8.93
CA VAL A 183 -8.38 -2.57 -7.87
C VAL A 183 -9.05 -1.79 -6.74
N PHE A 184 -8.56 -1.93 -5.51
CA PHE A 184 -9.01 -1.11 -4.39
C PHE A 184 -8.42 0.30 -4.40
N GLY A 185 -7.16 0.38 -4.85
CA GLY A 185 -6.44 1.61 -5.10
C GLY A 185 -5.31 1.38 -6.09
N LEU A 186 -4.67 2.47 -6.49
CA LEU A 186 -3.49 2.44 -7.35
C LEU A 186 -2.62 3.67 -7.10
N ALA A 187 -1.32 3.47 -6.89
CA ALA A 187 -0.35 4.55 -6.70
C ALA A 187 0.70 4.64 -7.82
N SER A 188 1.06 5.87 -8.19
CA SER A 188 2.32 6.19 -8.88
C SER A 188 3.34 6.72 -7.87
N TYR A 189 4.39 5.95 -7.67
CA TYR A 189 5.48 6.26 -6.75
C TYR A 189 6.24 7.51 -7.21
N ARG A 190 6.51 7.59 -8.52
CA ARG A 190 7.29 8.68 -9.13
C ARG A 190 6.53 10.00 -9.12
N ASP A 191 5.25 9.95 -9.49
CA ASP A 191 4.43 11.15 -9.63
C ASP A 191 3.75 11.56 -8.31
N LYS A 192 3.99 10.82 -7.21
CA LYS A 192 3.50 11.08 -5.85
C LYS A 192 1.96 11.18 -5.75
N ILE A 193 1.28 10.36 -6.52
CA ILE A 193 -0.17 10.38 -6.67
C ILE A 193 -0.77 8.99 -6.51
N ALA A 194 -1.97 8.90 -5.92
CA ALA A 194 -2.72 7.65 -5.84
C ALA A 194 -4.22 7.89 -5.97
N VAL A 195 -4.97 6.82 -6.18
CA VAL A 195 -6.43 6.82 -6.08
C VAL A 195 -6.88 5.62 -5.27
N SER A 196 -7.87 5.81 -4.40
CA SER A 196 -8.55 4.75 -3.66
C SER A 196 -10.06 4.82 -3.87
N SER A 197 -10.73 3.67 -3.84
CA SER A 197 -12.19 3.58 -4.00
C SER A 197 -12.89 3.22 -2.69
N ILE A 198 -13.99 3.93 -2.38
CA ILE A 198 -14.92 3.56 -1.30
C ILE A 198 -15.85 2.42 -1.75
N TYR A 199 -16.05 2.23 -3.05
CA TYR A 199 -17.12 1.39 -3.61
C TYR A 199 -17.17 -0.02 -3.02
N ARG A 200 -16.01 -0.69 -2.92
CA ARG A 200 -15.92 -2.05 -2.38
C ARG A 200 -15.79 -2.08 -0.86
N MET A 201 -15.29 -1.00 -0.25
CA MET A 201 -15.09 -0.93 1.21
C MET A 201 -16.42 -0.97 1.96
N GLN A 202 -17.45 -0.36 1.39
CA GLN A 202 -18.80 -0.30 1.94
C GLN A 202 -19.65 -1.57 1.68
N GLN A 203 -19.17 -2.51 0.87
CA GLN A 203 -19.94 -3.73 0.58
C GLN A 203 -19.91 -4.65 1.80
N GLU A 204 -21.09 -5.10 2.24
CA GLU A 204 -21.27 -5.99 3.40
C GLU A 204 -20.57 -5.46 4.66
N ALA A 205 -20.54 -4.14 4.83
CA ALA A 205 -19.88 -3.47 5.94
C ALA A 205 -20.80 -2.48 6.64
N ASP A 206 -20.68 -2.42 7.97
CA ASP A 206 -21.12 -1.25 8.70
C ASP A 206 -20.14 -0.07 8.52
N PHE A 207 -20.46 1.07 9.14
CA PHE A 207 -19.64 2.27 9.05
C PHE A 207 -18.18 2.03 9.51
N ASN A 208 -17.98 1.26 10.58
CA ASN A 208 -16.67 1.06 11.21
C ASN A 208 -15.82 0.11 10.39
N LEU A 209 -16.39 -0.97 9.87
CA LEU A 209 -15.68 -1.90 8.99
C LEU A 209 -15.31 -1.23 7.66
N CYS A 210 -16.21 -0.43 7.08
CA CYS A 210 -15.91 0.35 5.88
C CYS A 210 -14.80 1.38 6.15
N LEU A 211 -14.83 2.04 7.31
CA LEU A 211 -13.77 2.95 7.73
C LEU A 211 -12.44 2.21 7.87
N ASP A 212 -12.36 1.10 8.62
CA ASP A 212 -11.14 0.31 8.80
C ASP A 212 -10.50 -0.09 7.46
N ARG A 213 -11.31 -0.61 6.53
CA ARG A 213 -10.89 -0.94 5.17
C ARG A 213 -10.32 0.28 4.43
N LEU A 214 -10.99 1.43 4.51
CA LEU A 214 -10.49 2.67 3.91
C LEU A 214 -9.18 3.14 4.52
N LEU A 215 -9.01 3.05 5.85
CA LEU A 215 -7.77 3.43 6.52
C LEU A 215 -6.61 2.53 6.06
N LYS A 216 -6.84 1.22 5.96
CA LYS A 216 -5.87 0.24 5.46
C LYS A 216 -5.43 0.58 4.03
N ILE A 217 -6.38 0.74 3.11
CA ILE A 217 -6.07 0.99 1.69
C ILE A 217 -5.43 2.37 1.50
N CYS A 218 -5.94 3.44 2.12
CA CYS A 218 -5.36 4.77 1.92
C CYS A 218 -3.94 4.89 2.49
N SER A 219 -3.67 4.31 3.67
CA SER A 219 -2.31 4.31 4.21
C SER A 219 -1.35 3.40 3.43
N HIS A 220 -1.84 2.30 2.87
CA HIS A 220 -1.09 1.43 1.96
C HIS A 220 -0.62 2.20 0.72
N GLU A 221 -1.56 2.81 -0.01
CA GLU A 221 -1.27 3.52 -1.26
C GLU A 221 -0.39 4.77 -1.04
N ILE A 222 -0.57 5.52 0.06
CA ILE A 222 0.35 6.62 0.41
C ILE A 222 1.71 6.06 0.85
N GLY A 223 1.74 4.92 1.55
CA GLY A 223 2.97 4.24 1.95
C GLY A 223 3.86 3.90 0.74
N HIS A 224 3.26 3.52 -0.39
CA HIS A 224 3.96 3.34 -1.66
C HIS A 224 4.68 4.61 -2.13
N MET A 225 4.05 5.79 -2.02
CA MET A 225 4.70 7.06 -2.39
C MET A 225 5.95 7.33 -1.54
N PHE A 226 5.93 6.93 -0.26
CA PHE A 226 7.09 6.97 0.64
C PHE A 226 8.07 5.80 0.48
N GLY A 227 7.96 5.03 -0.61
CA GLY A 227 8.92 4.00 -1.00
C GLY A 227 8.72 2.65 -0.32
N LEU A 228 7.65 2.45 0.44
CA LEU A 228 7.33 1.13 1.00
C LEU A 228 6.80 0.23 -0.13
N HIS A 229 7.47 -0.90 -0.37
CA HIS A 229 6.91 -1.95 -1.21
C HIS A 229 5.94 -2.80 -0.38
N HIS A 230 5.23 -3.70 -1.07
CA HIS A 230 4.48 -4.75 -0.40
C HIS A 230 5.34 -5.49 0.63
N CYS A 231 4.75 -5.71 1.81
CA CYS A 231 5.38 -6.43 2.90
C CYS A 231 5.04 -7.92 2.78
N ILE A 232 6.07 -8.76 2.83
CA ILE A 232 5.93 -10.22 2.93
C ILE A 232 6.53 -10.78 4.23
N ASN A 233 6.94 -9.91 5.14
CA ASN A 233 7.66 -10.29 6.36
C ASN A 233 6.72 -10.56 7.55
N ALA A 234 5.57 -9.89 7.58
CA ALA A 234 4.61 -9.91 8.68
C ALA A 234 3.24 -9.43 8.18
N ASN A 235 2.19 -9.77 8.91
CA ASN A 235 0.86 -9.19 8.75
C ASN A 235 0.95 -7.68 9.06
N CYS A 236 0.74 -6.87 8.03
CA CYS A 236 1.16 -5.48 7.92
C CYS A 236 0.21 -4.76 6.97
N VAL A 237 -0.07 -3.49 7.22
CA VAL A 237 -0.92 -2.69 6.31
C VAL A 237 -0.36 -2.59 4.88
N MET A 238 0.94 -2.80 4.71
CA MET A 238 1.59 -2.88 3.39
C MET A 238 1.49 -4.26 2.73
N ASN A 239 0.72 -5.23 3.24
CA ASN A 239 0.53 -6.49 2.50
C ASN A 239 -0.31 -6.23 1.24
N GLY A 240 0.09 -6.80 0.10
CA GLY A 240 -0.75 -6.80 -1.10
C GLY A 240 -2.02 -7.63 -0.89
N THR A 241 -3.08 -7.32 -1.63
CA THR A 241 -4.38 -8.00 -1.49
C THR A 241 -5.13 -8.07 -2.81
N ASN A 242 -5.81 -9.19 -3.05
CA ASN A 242 -6.67 -9.45 -4.20
C ASN A 242 -8.17 -9.36 -3.86
N SER A 243 -8.55 -9.33 -2.58
CA SER A 243 -9.94 -9.46 -2.17
C SER A 243 -10.25 -8.76 -0.84
N MET A 244 -11.52 -8.42 -0.63
CA MET A 244 -11.93 -7.78 0.63
C MET A 244 -11.75 -8.70 1.85
N PRO A 245 -12.08 -10.00 1.79
CA PRO A 245 -11.80 -10.90 2.92
C PRO A 245 -10.31 -10.99 3.27
N GLU A 246 -9.41 -10.91 2.29
CA GLU A 246 -7.97 -10.86 2.53
C GLU A 246 -7.56 -9.53 3.17
N THR A 247 -8.10 -8.40 2.68
CA THR A 247 -7.91 -7.06 3.29
C THR A 247 -8.36 -7.05 4.75
N ASP A 248 -9.50 -7.67 5.07
CA ASP A 248 -10.06 -7.74 6.42
C ASP A 248 -9.17 -8.57 7.37
N ARG A 249 -8.50 -9.61 6.87
CA ARG A 249 -7.51 -10.40 7.64
C ARG A 249 -6.19 -9.67 7.86
N HIS A 250 -5.85 -8.73 6.99
CA HIS A 250 -4.62 -7.96 7.12
C HIS A 250 -4.75 -6.86 8.19
N SER A 251 -3.65 -6.64 8.90
CA SER A 251 -3.60 -5.71 10.01
C SER A 251 -3.46 -4.27 9.52
N ILE A 252 -4.13 -3.33 10.20
CA ILE A 252 -3.94 -1.88 10.00
C ILE A 252 -2.58 -1.37 10.50
N ARG A 253 -1.84 -2.19 11.26
CA ARG A 253 -0.54 -1.86 11.82
C ARG A 253 0.57 -2.00 10.77
N LEU A 254 1.48 -1.02 10.69
CA LEU A 254 2.79 -1.25 10.06
C LEU A 254 3.63 -2.17 10.93
N CYS A 255 4.19 -3.25 10.38
CA CYS A 255 5.14 -4.08 11.10
C CYS A 255 6.41 -3.29 11.49
N SER A 256 7.17 -3.82 12.45
CA SER A 256 8.39 -3.15 12.96
C SER A 256 9.36 -2.75 11.84
N LEU A 257 9.52 -3.62 10.83
CA LEU A 257 10.38 -3.36 9.67
C LEU A 257 9.86 -2.20 8.81
N CYS A 258 8.55 -2.16 8.51
CA CYS A 258 7.99 -1.08 7.69
C CYS A 258 7.93 0.25 8.46
N GLN A 259 7.70 0.24 9.78
CA GLN A 259 7.87 1.44 10.61
C GLN A 259 9.32 1.94 10.58
N ARG A 260 10.30 1.03 10.71
CA ARG A 260 11.73 1.37 10.62
C ARG A 260 12.09 2.02 9.27
N LYS A 261 11.60 1.44 8.17
CA LYS A 261 11.78 2.01 6.82
C LYS A 261 11.20 3.41 6.73
N LEU A 262 9.92 3.57 7.06
CA LEU A 262 9.24 4.85 6.98
C LEU A 262 9.97 5.93 7.83
N ASN A 263 10.30 5.62 9.08
CA ASN A 263 11.03 6.53 9.96
C ASN A 263 12.47 6.85 9.49
N SER A 264 13.07 5.97 8.69
CA SER A 264 14.37 6.24 8.07
C SER A 264 14.28 7.14 6.84
N GLY A 265 13.17 7.09 6.11
CA GLY A 265 12.90 7.99 4.98
C GLY A 265 12.58 9.40 5.46
N PHE A 266 11.78 9.54 6.52
CA PHE A 266 11.57 10.82 7.17
C PHE A 266 11.27 10.66 8.66
N LYS A 267 11.77 11.61 9.46
CA LYS A 267 11.67 11.51 10.91
C LYS A 267 10.28 11.91 11.39
N TYR A 268 9.64 10.99 12.08
CA TYR A 268 8.46 11.21 12.90
C TYR A 268 8.70 10.68 14.31
N ASP A 269 7.93 11.14 15.28
CA ASP A 269 8.00 10.69 16.67
C ASP A 269 7.20 9.39 16.82
N ASN A 270 7.93 8.28 16.99
CA ASN A 270 7.38 6.94 17.15
C ASN A 270 6.38 6.84 18.32
N LYS A 271 6.71 7.41 19.49
CA LYS A 271 5.91 7.25 20.72
C LYS A 271 4.67 8.13 20.65
N LYS A 272 4.80 9.36 20.17
CA LYS A 272 3.67 10.26 19.90
C LYS A 272 2.69 9.63 18.90
N ARG A 273 3.20 9.16 17.76
CA ARG A 273 2.37 8.50 16.72
C ARG A 273 1.59 7.34 17.32
N LEU A 274 2.24 6.50 18.12
CA LEU A 274 1.61 5.34 18.72
C LEU A 274 0.48 5.71 19.72
N VAL A 275 0.70 6.71 20.57
CA VAL A 275 -0.32 7.22 21.51
C VAL A 275 -1.49 7.86 20.75
N GLU A 276 -1.21 8.66 19.73
CA GLU A 276 -2.25 9.35 18.96
C GLU A 276 -3.07 8.37 18.10
N LEU A 277 -2.44 7.32 17.54
CA LEU A 277 -3.17 6.26 16.85
C LEU A 277 -4.08 5.47 17.79
N GLU A 278 -3.60 5.15 18.99
CA GLU A 278 -4.42 4.47 20.00
C GLU A 278 -5.66 5.29 20.36
N LYS A 279 -5.48 6.58 20.62
CA LYS A 279 -6.57 7.53 20.84
C LYS A 279 -7.52 7.61 19.65
N TYR A 280 -7.00 7.74 18.43
CA TYR A 280 -7.82 7.79 17.21
C TYR A 280 -8.70 6.54 17.06
N PHE A 281 -8.13 5.35 17.30
CA PHE A 281 -8.90 4.10 17.21
C PHE A 281 -9.95 3.98 18.33
N GLN A 282 -9.66 4.48 19.54
CA GLN A 282 -10.63 4.55 20.63
C GLN A 282 -11.82 5.46 20.28
N GLU A 283 -11.56 6.68 19.82
CA GLU A 283 -12.59 7.67 19.47
C GLU A 283 -13.51 7.20 18.33
N ASN A 284 -13.01 6.31 17.47
CA ASN A 284 -13.74 5.76 16.32
C ASN A 284 -14.23 4.31 16.51
N ASN A 285 -14.12 3.75 17.72
CA ASN A 285 -14.56 2.40 18.06
C ASN A 285 -13.95 1.28 17.18
N LEU A 286 -12.67 1.42 16.80
CA LEU A 286 -11.94 0.47 15.98
C LEU A 286 -11.14 -0.50 16.86
N THR A 287 -11.82 -1.54 17.35
CA THR A 287 -11.32 -2.44 18.42
C THR A 287 -10.02 -3.15 18.08
N GLU A 288 -9.83 -3.63 16.85
CA GLU A 288 -8.58 -4.26 16.41
C GLU A 288 -7.40 -3.29 16.52
N GLY A 289 -7.57 -2.07 15.98
CA GLY A 289 -6.57 -1.00 16.04
C GLY A 289 -6.19 -0.64 17.48
N ILE A 290 -7.17 -0.51 18.39
CA ILE A 290 -6.93 -0.26 19.81
C ILE A 290 -6.03 -1.36 20.41
N GLY A 291 -6.37 -2.63 20.17
CA GLY A 291 -5.62 -3.77 20.68
C GLY A 291 -4.17 -3.78 20.20
N LEU A 292 -3.96 -3.50 18.91
CA LEU A 292 -2.63 -3.44 18.29
C LEU A 292 -1.77 -2.31 18.89
N MET A 293 -2.33 -1.10 19.03
CA MET A 293 -1.57 0.04 19.57
C MET A 293 -1.26 -0.14 21.06
N LYS A 294 -2.21 -0.67 21.86
CA LYS A 294 -1.95 -0.99 23.28
C LYS A 294 -0.85 -2.01 23.46
N LYS A 295 -0.77 -3.01 22.57
CA LYS A 295 0.28 -4.04 22.60
C LYS A 295 1.66 -3.43 22.37
N ASP A 296 1.79 -2.54 21.38
CA ASP A 296 3.04 -1.81 21.13
C ASP A 296 3.38 -0.83 22.25
N LEU A 297 2.39 -0.12 22.82
CA LEU A 297 2.62 0.82 23.93
C LEU A 297 3.23 0.12 25.13
N LYS A 298 2.74 -1.08 25.46
CA LYS A 298 3.28 -1.90 26.54
C LYS A 298 4.72 -2.34 26.29
N SER A 299 5.11 -2.55 25.04
CA SER A 299 6.48 -2.95 24.69
C SER A 299 7.50 -1.82 24.83
N VAL A 300 7.09 -0.56 24.69
CA VAL A 300 7.99 0.62 24.64
C VAL A 300 7.94 1.49 25.91
N GLN A 301 7.32 0.97 26.96
CA GLN A 301 7.32 1.52 28.32
C GLN A 301 8.53 1.03 29.08
#